data_AF-A0A8J9UK32-F1
#
_entry.id   AF-A0A8J9UK32-F1
#
_cell.length_a   1.000
_cell.length_b   1.000
_cell.length_c   1.000
_cell.angle_alpha   90.00
_cell.angle_beta   90.00
_cell.angle_gamma   90.00
#
_symmetry.space_group_name_H-M   'P 1'
#
loop_
_entity.id
_entity.type
_entity.pdbx_description
1 polymer ?
#
loop_
_entity_poly.entity_id
_entity_poly.type
_entity_poly.pdbx_seq_one_letter_code
_entity_poly.pdbx_strand_id
1 'polypeptide(L)'
;MVLKKYYIFQSLLELNKISKMGSKETFVDYYQILKCNRNATEEELKKSYQQLVLLNHPDKIGYGNEEKFRQVQNAWSVLRDPQSRRQYDAMLMCYESDDLLLYNTISLSDMELNSTENVYMYECRCSGIYYLDMSELFTPQVIINCNECSFSIQVNIRE
;
A
#
# COMPACT_ATOMS: atom_id res chain seq x y z
N MET A 1 -28.64 -17.81 9.69
CA MET A 1 -28.16 -16.41 9.78
C MET A 1 -26.63 -16.32 9.59
N VAL A 2 -26.05 -17.10 8.66
CA VAL A 2 -24.59 -17.25 8.47
C VAL A 2 -24.10 -16.55 7.18
N LEU A 3 -25.02 -16.10 6.33
CA LEU A 3 -24.71 -15.63 4.97
C LEU A 3 -24.20 -14.18 4.91
N LYS A 4 -24.39 -13.34 5.93
CA LYS A 4 -23.94 -11.92 5.88
C LYS A 4 -22.44 -11.72 6.13
N LYS A 5 -21.74 -12.65 6.80
CA LYS A 5 -20.28 -12.55 7.06
C LYS A 5 -19.44 -12.81 5.80
N TYR A 6 -19.92 -13.69 4.92
CA TYR A 6 -19.24 -14.04 3.66
C TYR A 6 -19.30 -12.91 2.62
N TYR A 7 -20.38 -12.11 2.62
CA TYR A 7 -20.55 -11.00 1.67
C TYR A 7 -19.58 -9.84 1.90
N ILE A 8 -19.06 -9.63 3.11
CA ILE A 8 -18.02 -8.62 3.36
C ILE A 8 -16.65 -9.12 2.87
N PHE A 9 -16.37 -10.41 3.06
CA PHE A 9 -15.11 -11.03 2.65
C PHE A 9 -14.98 -11.19 1.14
N GLN A 10 -16.08 -11.50 0.43
CA GLN A 10 -16.08 -11.54 -1.04
C GLN A 10 -16.16 -10.15 -1.69
N SER A 11 -16.86 -9.18 -1.08
CA SER A 11 -16.87 -7.79 -1.57
C SER A 11 -15.49 -7.12 -1.50
N LEU A 12 -14.64 -7.50 -0.53
CA LEU A 12 -13.27 -7.00 -0.40
C LEU A 12 -12.30 -7.64 -1.43
N LEU A 13 -12.60 -8.85 -1.92
CA LEU A 13 -11.79 -9.54 -2.92
C LEU A 13 -12.14 -9.13 -4.36
N GLU A 14 -13.37 -8.67 -4.62
CA GLU A 14 -13.80 -8.29 -5.98
C GLU A 14 -13.56 -6.82 -6.35
N LEU A 15 -13.36 -5.91 -5.38
CA LEU A 15 -13.05 -4.50 -5.67
C LEU A 15 -11.58 -4.24 -6.02
N ASN A 16 -10.68 -5.19 -5.77
CA ASN A 16 -9.23 -5.04 -6.01
C ASN A 16 -8.76 -5.67 -7.34
N LYS A 17 -9.68 -5.94 -8.29
CA LYS A 17 -9.37 -6.59 -9.57
C LYS A 17 -9.38 -5.68 -10.80
N ILE A 18 -9.45 -4.36 -10.63
CA ILE A 18 -9.39 -3.41 -11.75
C ILE A 18 -8.49 -2.23 -11.38
N SER A 19 -7.18 -2.38 -11.59
CA SER A 19 -6.35 -1.41 -12.33
C SER A 19 -4.86 -1.69 -12.15
N LYS A 20 -4.18 -1.93 -13.27
CA LYS A 20 -2.74 -1.76 -13.45
C LYS A 20 -2.33 -0.30 -13.15
N MET A 21 -1.05 -0.13 -12.81
CA MET A 21 -0.23 1.10 -12.88
C MET A 21 -0.26 2.08 -11.69
N GLY A 22 0.93 2.31 -11.12
CA GLY A 22 1.47 3.68 -10.97
C GLY A 22 0.91 4.59 -9.88
N SER A 23 0.25 4.05 -8.85
CA SER A 23 0.00 4.84 -7.64
C SER A 23 0.22 3.97 -6.42
N LYS A 24 0.96 4.49 -5.42
CA LYS A 24 0.80 4.00 -4.04
C LYS A 24 -0.66 4.28 -3.70
N GLU A 25 -1.56 3.33 -3.98
CA GLU A 25 -2.82 3.28 -3.27
C GLU A 25 -2.46 3.32 -1.81
N THR A 26 -3.03 4.29 -1.11
CA THR A 26 -2.75 4.55 0.30
C THR A 26 -3.29 3.36 1.07
N PHE A 27 -2.49 2.30 1.16
CA PHE A 27 -2.75 1.18 2.03
C PHE A 27 -2.98 1.78 3.41
N VAL A 28 -4.22 1.69 3.87
CA VAL A 28 -4.61 2.34 5.11
C VAL A 28 -4.13 1.45 6.25
N ASP A 29 -2.96 1.78 6.80
CA ASP A 29 -2.36 1.05 7.90
C ASP A 29 -3.17 1.28 9.19
N TYR A 30 -3.73 0.20 9.74
CA TYR A 30 -4.54 0.23 10.95
C TYR A 30 -3.74 0.67 12.18
N TYR A 31 -2.44 0.39 12.22
CA TYR A 31 -1.56 0.89 13.27
C TYR A 31 -1.36 2.41 13.15
N GLN A 32 -1.30 2.95 11.94
CA GLN A 32 -1.25 4.40 11.72
C GLN A 32 -2.57 5.07 12.11
N ILE A 33 -3.72 4.47 11.79
CA ILE A 33 -5.04 4.98 12.23
C ILE A 33 -5.10 5.04 13.76
N LEU A 34 -4.70 3.95 14.43
CA LEU A 34 -4.66 3.91 15.89
C LEU A 34 -3.47 4.65 16.50
N LYS A 35 -2.60 5.28 15.70
CA LYS A 35 -1.40 5.99 16.17
C LYS A 35 -0.54 5.15 17.12
N CYS A 36 -0.42 3.86 16.85
CA CYS A 36 0.36 2.91 17.63
C CYS A 36 1.48 2.31 16.79
N ASN A 37 2.53 1.83 17.45
CA ASN A 37 3.55 1.02 16.79
C ASN A 37 3.00 -0.38 16.48
N ARG A 38 3.52 -1.07 15.48
CA ARG A 38 3.21 -2.48 15.19
C ARG A 38 3.56 -3.41 16.35
N ASN A 39 4.58 -3.05 17.13
CA ASN A 39 4.96 -3.76 18.35
C ASN A 39 4.11 -3.37 19.58
N ALA A 40 3.08 -2.55 19.42
CA ALA A 40 2.26 -2.09 20.54
C ALA A 40 1.56 -3.26 21.24
N THR A 41 1.52 -3.17 22.57
CA THR A 41 0.80 -4.14 23.40
C THR A 41 -0.72 -3.97 23.23
N GLU A 42 -1.49 -4.98 23.62
CA GLU A 42 -2.96 -4.90 23.59
C GLU A 42 -3.48 -3.73 24.45
N GLU A 43 -2.82 -3.47 25.58
CA GLU A 43 -3.15 -2.35 26.47
C GLU A 43 -2.95 -0.99 25.80
N GLU A 44 -1.85 -0.82 25.07
CA GLU A 44 -1.55 0.39 24.32
C GLU A 44 -2.54 0.62 23.17
N LEU A 45 -2.86 -0.43 22.41
CA LEU A 45 -3.85 -0.38 21.34
C LEU A 45 -5.23 0.01 21.88
N LYS A 46 -5.63 -0.61 23.01
CA LYS A 46 -6.91 -0.32 23.67
C LYS A 46 -6.97 1.12 24.18
N LYS A 47 -5.90 1.60 24.81
CA LYS A 47 -5.81 2.97 25.32
C LYS A 47 -5.92 3.99 24.19
N SER A 48 -5.19 3.77 23.09
CA SER A 48 -5.26 4.67 21.94
C SER A 48 -6.63 4.66 21.27
N TYR A 49 -7.23 3.48 21.08
CA TYR A 49 -8.60 3.34 20.56
C TYR A 49 -9.59 4.16 21.39
N GLN A 50 -9.58 4.02 22.72
CA GLN A 50 -10.49 4.77 23.61
C GLN A 50 -10.31 6.28 23.46
N GLN A 51 -9.07 6.75 23.41
CA GLN A 51 -8.77 8.17 23.22
C GLN A 51 -9.28 8.70 21.87
N LEU A 52 -9.07 7.94 20.79
CA LEU A 52 -9.48 8.32 19.43
C LEU A 52 -11.00 8.28 19.24
N VAL A 53 -11.69 7.32 19.85
CA VAL A 53 -13.16 7.25 19.87
C VAL A 53 -13.74 8.48 20.57
N LEU A 54 -13.22 8.83 21.75
CA LEU A 54 -13.67 10.01 22.50
C LEU A 54 -13.35 11.32 21.79
N LEU A 55 -12.29 11.36 20.98
CA LEU A 55 -11.93 12.54 20.20
C LEU A 55 -12.86 12.71 18.99
N ASN A 56 -13.15 11.63 18.27
CA ASN A 56 -13.88 11.68 16.99
C ASN A 56 -15.39 11.39 17.11
N HIS A 57 -15.92 11.17 18.31
CA HIS A 57 -17.33 10.81 18.52
C HIS A 57 -18.30 11.80 17.83
N PRO A 58 -19.31 11.34 17.07
CA PRO A 58 -20.22 12.20 16.33
C PRO A 58 -21.00 13.18 17.23
N ASP A 59 -21.30 12.79 18.48
CA ASP A 59 -21.98 13.65 19.45
C ASP A 59 -21.14 14.84 19.95
N LYS A 60 -19.82 14.89 19.65
CA LYS A 60 -19.01 16.08 19.95
C LYS A 60 -19.24 17.17 18.91
N ILE A 61 -20.10 18.11 19.27
CA ILE A 61 -20.42 19.29 18.47
C ILE A 61 -19.13 20.09 18.18
N GLY A 62 -18.82 20.27 16.89
CA GLY A 62 -17.70 21.11 16.39
C GLY A 62 -16.39 20.37 16.07
N TYR A 63 -16.17 19.15 16.56
CA TYR A 63 -14.92 18.40 16.33
C TYR A 63 -15.11 16.92 15.99
N GLY A 64 -16.34 16.40 16.06
CA GLY A 64 -16.67 15.05 15.62
C GLY A 64 -16.37 14.86 14.14
N ASN A 65 -15.71 13.75 13.82
CA ASN A 65 -15.42 13.38 12.44
C ASN A 65 -15.85 11.92 12.25
N GLU A 66 -17.03 11.74 11.65
CA GLU A 66 -17.66 10.43 11.46
C GLU A 66 -16.78 9.48 10.65
N GLU A 67 -16.08 10.00 9.64
CA GLU A 67 -15.19 9.21 8.79
C GLU A 67 -13.98 8.69 9.59
N LYS A 68 -13.32 9.55 10.37
CA LYS A 68 -12.22 9.13 11.26
C LYS A 68 -12.71 8.17 12.34
N PHE A 69 -13.91 8.40 12.87
CA PHE A 69 -14.52 7.50 13.84
C PHE A 69 -14.71 6.09 13.25
N ARG A 70 -15.22 6.00 12.02
CA ARG A 70 -15.40 4.74 11.29
C ARG A 70 -14.07 4.05 11.03
N GLN A 71 -13.04 4.79 10.60
CA GLN A 71 -11.70 4.26 10.39
C GLN A 71 -11.09 3.69 11.67
N VAL A 72 -11.22 4.40 12.80
CA VAL A 72 -10.76 3.95 14.12
C VAL A 72 -11.48 2.68 14.57
N GLN A 73 -12.80 2.59 14.33
CA GLN A 73 -13.57 1.38 14.62
C GLN A 73 -13.12 0.19 13.77
N ASN A 74 -12.91 0.40 12.47
CA ASN A 74 -12.43 -0.63 11.56
C ASN A 74 -11.04 -1.14 11.97
N ALA A 75 -10.09 -0.24 12.23
CA ALA A 75 -8.75 -0.58 12.67
C ALA A 75 -8.76 -1.39 13.98
N TRP A 76 -9.57 -0.95 14.96
CA TRP A 76 -9.74 -1.68 16.21
C TRP A 76 -10.38 -3.05 16.01
N SER A 77 -11.35 -3.20 15.10
CA SER A 77 -12.00 -4.49 14.86
C SER A 77 -11.03 -5.58 14.40
N VAL A 78 -9.96 -5.20 13.71
CA VAL A 78 -8.92 -6.11 13.20
C VAL A 78 -7.80 -6.29 14.23
N LEU A 79 -7.30 -5.20 14.83
CA LEU A 79 -6.14 -5.24 15.72
C LEU A 79 -6.45 -5.74 17.15
N ARG A 80 -7.71 -5.70 17.59
CA ARG A 80 -8.11 -6.14 18.94
C ARG A 80 -8.00 -7.64 19.17
N ASP A 81 -8.20 -8.44 18.12
CA ASP A 81 -8.23 -9.89 18.23
C ASP A 81 -6.86 -10.47 17.83
N PRO A 82 -6.19 -11.26 18.68
CA PRO A 82 -4.85 -11.78 18.37
C PRO A 82 -4.78 -12.66 17.12
N GLN A 83 -5.88 -13.30 16.70
CA GLN A 83 -5.91 -14.08 15.47
C GLN A 83 -6.05 -13.17 14.26
N SER A 84 -6.99 -12.22 14.28
CA SER A 84 -7.15 -11.24 13.20
C SER A 84 -5.93 -10.33 13.05
N ARG A 85 -5.30 -9.91 14.15
CA ARG A 85 -4.06 -9.14 14.16
C ARG A 85 -2.93 -9.92 13.48
N ARG A 86 -2.74 -11.20 13.80
CA ARG A 86 -1.72 -12.03 13.13
C ARG A 86 -1.96 -12.17 11.63
N GLN A 87 -3.21 -12.33 11.21
CA GLN A 87 -3.57 -12.39 9.78
C GLN A 87 -3.27 -11.05 9.09
N TYR A 88 -3.59 -9.95 9.75
CA TYR A 88 -3.28 -8.61 9.26
C TYR A 88 -1.77 -8.35 9.19
N ASP A 89 -1.01 -8.74 10.22
CA ASP A 89 0.44 -8.62 10.26
C ASP A 89 1.11 -9.48 9.17
N ALA A 90 0.62 -10.70 8.93
CA ALA A 90 1.09 -11.55 7.84
C ALA A 90 0.79 -10.94 6.47
N MET A 91 -0.41 -10.35 6.30
CA MET A 91 -0.77 -9.62 5.09
C MET A 91 0.14 -8.41 4.88
N LEU A 92 0.39 -7.60 5.92
CA LEU A 92 1.35 -6.49 5.90
C LEU A 92 2.74 -6.95 5.50
N MET A 93 3.22 -8.07 6.06
CA MET A 93 4.51 -8.64 5.69
C MET A 93 4.54 -9.00 4.20
N CYS A 94 3.47 -9.55 3.64
CA CYS A 94 3.38 -9.83 2.20
C CYS A 94 3.30 -8.56 1.32
N TYR A 95 2.75 -7.46 1.84
CA TYR A 95 2.75 -6.16 1.16
C TYR A 95 4.11 -5.45 1.23
N GLU A 96 4.87 -5.67 2.31
CA GLU A 96 6.19 -5.07 2.51
C GLU A 96 7.32 -5.93 1.96
N SER A 97 7.12 -7.25 1.88
CA SER A 97 7.90 -8.14 1.05
C SER A 97 7.48 -7.92 -0.41
N ASP A 98 7.77 -6.73 -0.89
CA ASP A 98 8.28 -6.55 -2.23
C ASP A 98 9.54 -7.41 -2.32
N ASP A 99 9.38 -8.74 -2.46
CA ASP A 99 10.40 -9.64 -2.99
C ASP A 99 10.56 -9.27 -4.47
N LEU A 100 10.97 -8.03 -4.71
CA LEU A 100 11.36 -7.53 -6.00
C LEU A 100 12.55 -8.38 -6.39
N LEU A 101 12.38 -9.17 -7.44
CA LEU A 101 13.48 -9.85 -8.10
C LEU A 101 14.29 -8.79 -8.85
N LEU A 102 15.00 -7.97 -8.07
CA LEU A 102 15.79 -6.86 -8.56
C LEU A 102 16.95 -7.44 -9.35
N TYR A 103 16.82 -7.35 -10.66
CA TYR A 103 17.76 -7.91 -11.61
C TYR A 103 18.96 -6.98 -11.83
N ASN A 104 18.74 -5.66 -11.82
CA ASN A 104 19.80 -4.68 -12.01
C ASN A 104 19.44 -3.30 -11.46
N THR A 105 20.46 -2.45 -11.30
CA THR A 105 20.33 -1.02 -11.08
C THR A 105 21.00 -0.28 -12.23
N ILE A 106 20.28 0.66 -12.85
CA ILE A 106 20.76 1.46 -13.99
C ILE A 106 20.53 2.94 -13.73
N SER A 107 21.23 3.80 -14.48
CA SER A 107 20.98 5.25 -14.46
C SER A 107 19.99 5.63 -15.55
N LEU A 108 19.24 6.72 -15.37
CA LEU A 108 18.28 7.19 -16.38
C LEU A 108 18.95 7.44 -17.75
N SER A 109 20.24 7.79 -17.76
CA SER A 109 21.06 7.94 -18.97
C SER A 109 21.19 6.67 -19.81
N ASP A 110 20.99 5.50 -19.20
CA ASP A 110 21.11 4.21 -19.86
C ASP A 110 19.82 3.78 -20.58
N MET A 111 18.74 4.58 -20.47
CA MET A 111 17.44 4.31 -21.09
C MET A 111 17.25 5.10 -22.38
N GLU A 112 16.52 4.53 -23.33
CA GLU A 112 16.16 5.19 -24.59
C GLU A 112 14.85 5.98 -24.45
N LEU A 113 14.82 7.24 -24.88
CA LEU A 113 13.62 8.09 -24.79
C LEU A 113 12.78 8.04 -26.07
N ASN A 114 11.51 7.67 -25.94
CA ASN A 114 10.50 7.91 -26.96
C ASN A 114 9.83 9.28 -26.70
N SER A 115 10.26 10.29 -27.45
CA SER A 115 9.78 11.68 -27.29
C SER A 115 8.32 11.88 -27.69
N THR A 116 7.75 11.00 -28.52
CA THR A 116 6.35 11.05 -28.93
C THR A 116 5.40 10.63 -27.83
N GLU A 117 5.81 9.64 -27.02
CA GLU A 117 4.99 9.07 -25.95
C GLU A 117 5.42 9.57 -24.56
N ASN A 118 6.55 10.30 -24.45
CA ASN A 118 7.15 10.75 -23.20
C ASN A 118 7.49 9.58 -22.25
N VAL A 119 7.99 8.49 -22.82
CA VAL A 119 8.34 7.26 -22.07
C VAL A 119 9.79 6.88 -22.35
N TYR A 120 10.53 6.56 -21.30
CA TYR A 120 11.83 5.89 -21.39
C TYR A 120 11.66 4.38 -21.46
N MET A 121 12.49 3.74 -22.27
CA MET A 121 12.48 2.32 -22.56
C MET A 121 13.85 1.71 -22.26
N TYR A 122 13.85 0.50 -21.71
CA TYR A 122 15.08 -0.28 -21.49
C TYR A 122 14.82 -1.76 -21.77
N GLU A 123 15.72 -2.40 -22.51
CA GLU A 123 15.56 -3.81 -22.89
C GLU A 123 15.84 -4.77 -21.70
N CYS A 124 14.95 -5.72 -21.50
CA CYS A 124 15.13 -6.81 -20.55
C CYS A 124 15.84 -8.00 -21.20
N ARG A 125 16.58 -8.80 -20.40
CA ARG A 125 17.17 -10.07 -20.84
C ARG A 125 16.15 -11.11 -21.33
N CYS A 126 14.88 -11.00 -20.95
CA CYS A 126 13.82 -11.87 -21.46
C CYS A 126 13.24 -11.42 -22.80
N SER A 127 13.83 -10.40 -23.44
CA SER A 127 13.30 -9.71 -24.63
C SER A 127 12.05 -8.86 -24.38
N GLY A 128 11.63 -8.70 -23.12
CA GLY A 128 10.66 -7.69 -22.70
C GLY A 128 11.28 -6.30 -22.57
N ILE A 129 10.48 -5.33 -22.17
CA ILE A 129 10.85 -3.92 -22.06
C ILE A 129 10.43 -3.40 -20.68
N TYR A 130 11.29 -2.59 -20.08
CA TYR A 130 10.97 -1.75 -18.93
C TYR A 130 10.56 -0.37 -19.43
N TYR A 131 9.44 0.13 -18.94
CA TYR A 131 8.91 1.44 -19.30
C TYR A 131 8.95 2.36 -18.07
N LEU A 132 9.39 3.59 -18.27
CA LEU A 132 9.37 4.64 -17.25
C LEU A 132 8.81 5.93 -17.85
N ASP A 133 7.67 6.39 -17.33
CA ASP A 133 7.06 7.62 -17.79
C ASP A 133 7.86 8.85 -17.31
N MET A 134 7.99 9.87 -18.16
CA MET A 134 8.62 11.16 -17.81
C MET A 134 8.01 11.81 -16.56
N SER A 135 6.72 11.57 -16.31
CA SER A 135 6.00 12.07 -15.13
C SER A 135 6.45 11.44 -13.83
N GLU A 136 7.18 10.30 -13.84
CA GLU A 136 7.70 9.63 -12.65
C GLU A 136 9.10 10.12 -12.21
N LEU A 137 9.69 11.04 -12.99
CA LEU A 137 11.02 11.63 -12.71
C LEU A 137 11.08 12.62 -11.53
N PHE A 138 10.03 12.68 -10.71
CA PHE A 138 10.04 13.47 -9.47
C PHE A 138 10.79 12.79 -8.32
N THR A 139 10.99 11.48 -8.39
CA THR A 139 11.73 10.71 -7.38
C THR A 139 13.22 10.60 -7.75
N PRO A 140 14.13 10.50 -6.76
CA PRO A 140 15.55 10.29 -7.04
C PRO A 140 15.87 8.88 -7.56
N GLN A 141 15.03 7.90 -7.21
CA GLN A 141 15.12 6.51 -7.67
C GLN A 141 13.71 5.92 -7.78
N VAL A 142 13.52 5.03 -8.76
CA VAL A 142 12.26 4.33 -9.01
C VAL A 142 12.54 2.87 -9.35
N ILE A 143 11.62 1.97 -9.01
CA ILE A 143 11.70 0.55 -9.38
C ILE A 143 10.63 0.27 -10.41
N ILE A 144 11.03 -0.27 -11.56
CA ILE A 144 10.14 -0.60 -12.66
C ILE A 144 10.21 -2.09 -12.97
N ASN A 145 9.07 -2.66 -13.32
CA ASN A 145 8.94 -4.09 -13.61
C ASN A 145 8.98 -4.34 -15.12
N CYS A 146 9.53 -5.48 -15.52
CA CYS A 146 9.47 -5.91 -16.91
C CYS A 146 8.01 -6.23 -17.28
N ASN A 147 7.60 -5.90 -18.50
CA ASN A 147 6.28 -6.25 -19.00
C ASN A 147 6.09 -7.74 -19.32
N GLU A 148 7.17 -8.50 -19.53
CA GLU A 148 7.16 -9.90 -19.98
C GLU A 148 7.73 -10.90 -18.96
N CYS A 149 8.24 -10.44 -17.80
CA CYS A 149 8.74 -11.34 -16.76
C CYS A 149 8.59 -10.76 -15.35
N SER A 150 8.99 -11.53 -14.35
CA SER A 150 8.92 -11.14 -12.93
C SER A 150 10.14 -10.34 -12.44
N PHE A 151 11.07 -9.96 -13.33
CA PHE A 151 12.23 -9.15 -12.95
C PHE A 151 11.88 -7.67 -12.86
N SER A 152 12.55 -7.01 -11.93
CA SER A 152 12.47 -5.57 -11.71
C SER A 152 13.86 -4.95 -11.85
N ILE A 153 13.93 -3.68 -12.24
CA ILE A 153 15.18 -2.90 -12.20
C ILE A 153 14.96 -1.62 -11.40
N GLN A 154 16.02 -1.15 -10.75
CA GLN A 154 16.04 0.15 -10.09
C GLN A 154 16.67 1.17 -11.05
N VAL A 155 15.99 2.27 -11.30
CA VAL A 155 16.49 3.38 -12.11
C VAL A 155 16.84 4.54 -11.19
N ASN A 156 18.10 4.94 -11.19
CA ASN A 156 18.56 6.15 -10.50
C ASN A 156 18.35 7.36 -11.43
N ILE A 157 17.49 8.29 -10.99
CA ILE A 157 17.08 9.47 -11.73
C ILE A 157 17.92 10.69 -11.35
N ARG A 158 18.33 10.78 -10.07
CA ARG A 158 19.21 11.85 -9.56
C ARG A 158 20.29 11.21 -8.69
N GLU A 159 21.54 11.36 -9.09
CA GLU A 159 22.72 11.03 -8.28
C GLU A 159 23.01 12.13 -7.25
#